data_AF-D4LRW5-F1
#
_entry.id   AF-D4LRW5-F1
#
_cell.length_a   1.000
_cell.length_b   1.000
_cell.length_c   1.000
_cell.angle_alpha   90.00
_cell.angle_beta   90.00
_cell.angle_gamma   90.00
#
_symmetry.space_group_name_H-M   'P 1'
#
loop_
_entity.id
_entity.type
_entity.pdbx_description
1 polymer ?
#
loop_
_entity_poly.entity_id
_entity_poly.type
_entity_poly.pdbx_seq_one_letter_code
_entity_poly.pdbx_strand_id
1 'polypeptide(L)'
;MNKSKKSGKAITGVMLMLFLTVAVLVSAVSVSAASGVKKTNVKATIAGSSNTALKIKWNKCSGADGYVIYRRESVKHAYKRIAMVGSSATTYTDRNLGNGKPYQYAVKAYGKQKSKFVYSRYTAVKGATRPYKTTVTPKVLSSSQVKLSWKSVSKLDGYRIYRKASGGKWKLIADVNKKNTSYTDTTAAGDTKYVYTVRAYKKAGGIKYMAAIKQSKSVKTPKAAVVSQSAFTATQKDVMKKILYAVETGGQVYGNQNYGAFTKAYTNSSIEHAITIGAGQWYATEAQRLLKLIHTTMGDAEWKTYDKDGKLWNDVQKSNWSTYKKTTYKKRIVNIIKSDIGKKCQDQLMYQQITEMEKAIRTLGITDIKAVGMFINIEHQGGYSAVPRVLAKTKKPYNLSNVYKALASDSGNQVGTYKTRQAKVYQWLNTYMK
;
A
#
# COMPACT_ATOMS: atom_id res chain seq x y z
N MET A 1 -37.84 35.30 -88.44
CA MET A 1 -38.33 34.00 -88.95
C MET A 1 -38.95 33.19 -87.82
N ASN A 2 -39.78 32.18 -88.15
CA ASN A 2 -40.25 31.00 -87.36
C ASN A 2 -39.91 30.88 -85.85
N LYS A 3 -40.77 30.40 -84.94
CA LYS A 3 -42.18 29.89 -84.93
C LYS A 3 -42.63 29.93 -83.44
N SER A 4 -43.89 30.22 -83.04
CA SER A 4 -45.06 29.30 -82.95
C SER A 4 -44.73 27.95 -82.29
N LYS A 5 -45.42 27.39 -81.27
CA LYS A 5 -46.64 27.66 -80.44
C LYS A 5 -46.42 26.86 -79.11
N LYS A 6 -47.29 26.60 -78.12
CA LYS A 6 -48.73 26.65 -77.72
C LYS A 6 -48.70 26.54 -76.15
N SER A 7 -49.72 26.68 -75.27
CA SER A 7 -51.09 27.24 -75.20
C SER A 7 -51.58 27.17 -73.73
N GLY A 8 -52.41 28.13 -73.28
CA GLY A 8 -53.09 28.12 -71.96
C GLY A 8 -52.84 29.42 -71.20
N LYS A 9 -53.68 30.47 -71.22
CA LYS A 9 -55.14 30.61 -70.97
C LYS A 9 -55.60 30.09 -69.59
N ALA A 10 -56.40 30.81 -68.81
CA ALA A 10 -56.79 32.25 -68.81
C ALA A 10 -57.66 32.57 -67.56
N ILE A 11 -57.71 33.84 -67.11
CA ILE A 11 -58.76 34.44 -66.21
C ILE A 11 -58.77 33.87 -64.76
N THR A 12 -59.06 34.55 -63.65
CA THR A 12 -59.46 35.94 -63.24
C THR A 12 -58.43 36.44 -62.17
N GLY A 13 -58.45 37.65 -61.59
CA GLY A 13 -59.30 38.85 -61.71
C GLY A 13 -59.91 39.32 -60.37
N VAL A 14 -59.87 40.64 -60.08
CA VAL A 14 -60.41 41.35 -58.88
C VAL A 14 -59.69 41.04 -57.54
N MET A 15 -59.45 41.91 -56.54
CA MET A 15 -59.22 43.35 -56.30
C MET A 15 -59.46 43.58 -54.78
N LEU A 16 -58.72 44.52 -54.16
CA LEU A 16 -59.05 45.24 -52.89
C LEU A 16 -58.75 44.63 -51.50
N MET A 17 -58.64 45.59 -50.56
CA MET A 17 -58.69 45.55 -49.08
C MET A 17 -57.56 44.85 -48.30
N LEU A 18 -56.50 45.64 -48.12
CA LEU A 18 -55.73 45.79 -46.88
C LEU A 18 -56.57 45.56 -45.60
N PHE A 19 -56.32 44.47 -44.86
CA PHE A 19 -56.75 44.33 -43.47
C PHE A 19 -55.55 44.43 -42.53
N LEU A 20 -55.49 45.51 -41.75
CA LEU A 20 -54.40 45.80 -40.81
C LEU A 20 -54.56 44.97 -39.51
N THR A 21 -54.31 43.67 -39.57
CA THR A 21 -54.35 42.81 -38.38
C THR A 21 -53.15 43.07 -37.48
N VAL A 22 -53.28 43.99 -36.51
CA VAL A 22 -52.35 44.17 -35.40
C VAL A 22 -52.43 42.95 -34.48
N ALA A 23 -51.73 41.88 -34.84
CA ALA A 23 -51.66 40.65 -34.06
C ALA A 23 -50.95 40.92 -32.73
N VAL A 24 -51.71 40.94 -31.62
CA VAL A 24 -51.19 41.17 -30.27
C VAL A 24 -50.39 39.95 -29.78
N LEU A 25 -49.15 39.83 -30.26
CA LEU A 25 -48.17 38.78 -29.92
C LEU A 25 -47.60 38.92 -28.48
N VAL A 26 -48.45 39.27 -27.51
CA VAL A 26 -48.05 39.69 -26.16
C VAL A 26 -48.78 38.89 -25.06
N SER A 27 -48.73 37.54 -25.14
CA SER A 27 -49.12 36.69 -24.00
C SER A 27 -48.58 35.23 -24.06
N ALA A 28 -48.80 34.52 -25.16
CA ALA A 28 -48.61 33.06 -25.21
C ALA A 28 -47.17 32.60 -24.88
N VAL A 29 -46.16 33.25 -25.47
CA VAL A 29 -44.74 32.85 -25.31
C VAL A 29 -44.25 33.01 -23.87
N SER A 30 -44.59 34.12 -23.21
CA SER A 30 -44.15 34.43 -21.83
C SER A 30 -44.86 33.56 -20.79
N VAL A 31 -46.12 33.18 -21.02
CA VAL A 31 -46.83 32.21 -20.17
C VAL A 31 -46.17 30.84 -20.25
N SER A 32 -45.85 30.35 -21.46
CA SER A 32 -45.19 29.06 -21.67
C SER A 32 -43.78 29.00 -21.04
N ALA A 33 -42.95 30.02 -21.29
CA ALA A 33 -41.57 30.10 -20.78
C ALA A 33 -41.51 29.96 -19.25
N ALA A 34 -42.32 30.73 -18.51
CA ALA A 34 -42.34 30.70 -17.06
C ALA A 34 -42.98 29.42 -16.47
N SER A 35 -43.85 28.73 -17.22
CA SER A 35 -44.30 27.36 -16.86
C SER A 35 -43.12 26.38 -16.86
N GLY A 36 -42.24 26.50 -17.86
CA GLY A 36 -40.95 25.77 -17.92
C GLY A 36 -40.03 26.08 -16.73
N VAL A 37 -39.91 27.36 -16.36
CA VAL A 37 -39.13 27.79 -15.17
C VAL A 37 -39.65 27.12 -13.90
N LYS A 38 -40.97 27.14 -13.65
CA LYS A 38 -41.58 26.57 -12.44
C LYS A 38 -41.35 25.06 -12.30
N LYS A 39 -41.38 24.32 -13.43
CA LYS A 39 -41.17 22.86 -13.47
C LYS A 39 -39.69 22.48 -13.29
N THR A 40 -38.76 23.31 -13.76
CA THR A 40 -37.31 23.05 -13.74
C THR A 40 -36.75 22.97 -12.31
N ASN A 41 -35.77 22.08 -12.09
CA ASN A 41 -34.94 22.03 -10.89
C ASN A 41 -33.51 22.50 -11.20
N VAL A 42 -33.10 23.61 -10.61
CA VAL A 42 -31.73 24.15 -10.76
C VAL A 42 -30.80 23.53 -9.72
N LYS A 43 -29.91 22.65 -10.17
CA LYS A 43 -28.94 21.93 -9.35
C LYS A 43 -27.63 22.71 -9.30
N ALA A 44 -27.26 23.20 -8.11
CA ALA A 44 -25.99 23.90 -7.90
C ALA A 44 -24.83 22.92 -7.59
N THR A 45 -23.61 23.27 -7.99
CA THR A 45 -22.36 22.58 -7.64
C THR A 45 -21.25 23.59 -7.32
N ILE A 46 -20.22 23.17 -6.55
CA ILE A 46 -19.03 23.99 -6.31
C ILE A 46 -17.99 23.67 -7.38
N ALA A 47 -17.79 24.60 -8.33
CA ALA A 47 -16.82 24.48 -9.42
C ALA A 47 -15.43 25.03 -9.04
N GLY A 48 -15.30 25.78 -7.94
CA GLY A 48 -14.02 26.33 -7.49
C GLY A 48 -14.06 26.84 -6.05
N SER A 49 -12.90 26.87 -5.40
CA SER A 49 -12.75 27.30 -4.00
C SER A 49 -11.35 27.89 -3.77
N SER A 50 -11.29 29.02 -3.07
CA SER A 50 -10.06 29.62 -2.52
C SER A 50 -10.19 29.77 -0.99
N ASN A 51 -9.27 30.47 -0.35
CA ASN A 51 -9.40 30.89 1.06
C ASN A 51 -10.45 31.99 1.29
N THR A 52 -10.89 32.70 0.25
CA THR A 52 -11.79 33.88 0.35
C THR A 52 -12.93 33.89 -0.69
N ALA A 53 -13.06 32.85 -1.52
CA ALA A 53 -14.05 32.80 -2.57
C ALA A 53 -14.54 31.37 -2.86
N LEU A 54 -15.77 31.27 -3.38
CA LEU A 54 -16.40 30.05 -3.87
C LEU A 54 -17.04 30.31 -5.24
N LYS A 55 -16.66 29.50 -6.24
CA LYS A 55 -17.31 29.53 -7.57
C LYS A 55 -18.39 28.46 -7.62
N ILE A 56 -19.63 28.89 -7.77
CA ILE A 56 -20.82 28.05 -7.91
C ILE A 56 -21.11 27.89 -9.41
N LYS A 57 -21.49 26.69 -9.85
CA LYS A 57 -22.02 26.39 -11.19
C LYS A 57 -23.43 25.80 -11.05
N TRP A 58 -24.28 25.96 -12.07
CA TRP A 58 -25.59 25.33 -12.14
C TRP A 58 -25.95 24.93 -13.57
N ASN A 59 -26.96 24.07 -13.74
CA ASN A 59 -27.54 23.78 -15.06
C ASN A 59 -28.39 24.96 -15.56
N LYS A 60 -28.34 25.23 -16.87
CA LYS A 60 -29.22 26.23 -17.51
C LYS A 60 -30.69 25.84 -17.32
N CYS A 61 -31.54 26.84 -17.17
CA CYS A 61 -33.00 26.74 -17.20
C CYS A 61 -33.50 27.34 -18.53
N SER A 62 -34.43 26.67 -19.22
CA SER A 62 -35.05 27.25 -20.42
C SER A 62 -36.18 28.20 -20.03
N GLY A 63 -36.40 29.26 -20.82
CA GLY A 63 -37.41 30.28 -20.53
C GLY A 63 -37.15 31.14 -19.29
N ALA A 64 -35.93 31.12 -18.74
CA ALA A 64 -35.54 31.95 -17.59
C ALA A 64 -34.93 33.29 -18.02
N ASP A 65 -35.42 34.38 -17.44
CA ASP A 65 -34.86 35.73 -17.63
C ASP A 65 -33.52 35.88 -16.89
N GLY A 66 -33.31 35.10 -15.83
CA GLY A 66 -32.09 35.08 -15.04
C GLY A 66 -32.12 34.11 -13.87
N TYR A 67 -31.15 34.28 -12.97
CA TYR A 67 -31.00 33.46 -11.77
C TYR A 67 -30.78 34.34 -10.54
N VAL A 68 -31.38 33.94 -9.41
CA VAL A 68 -31.14 34.53 -8.08
C VAL A 68 -30.24 33.58 -7.29
N ILE A 69 -29.11 34.08 -6.82
CA ILE A 69 -28.15 33.33 -6.00
C ILE A 69 -28.38 33.68 -4.52
N TYR A 70 -28.54 32.65 -3.71
CA TYR A 70 -28.72 32.74 -2.26
C TYR A 70 -27.59 32.02 -1.52
N ARG A 71 -27.22 32.54 -0.35
CA ARG A 71 -26.18 32.00 0.55
C ARG A 71 -26.65 31.94 2.01
N ARG A 72 -26.13 30.95 2.75
CA ARG A 72 -26.12 30.92 4.21
C ARG A 72 -24.86 30.27 4.76
N GLU A 73 -24.40 30.66 5.94
CA GLU A 73 -23.20 30.05 6.56
C GLU A 73 -23.48 28.69 7.22
N SER A 74 -24.72 28.46 7.65
CA SER A 74 -25.15 27.22 8.32
C SER A 74 -26.61 26.91 7.99
N VAL A 75 -27.02 25.65 8.15
CA VAL A 75 -28.43 25.24 8.00
C VAL A 75 -29.37 25.90 9.02
N LYS A 76 -28.83 26.36 10.15
CA LYS A 76 -29.55 27.11 11.19
C LYS A 76 -29.85 28.57 10.83
N HIS A 77 -29.32 29.09 9.71
CA HIS A 77 -29.57 30.46 9.28
C HIS A 77 -30.48 30.51 8.05
N ALA A 78 -31.22 31.62 7.91
CA ALA A 78 -31.97 31.94 6.70
C ALA A 78 -31.03 32.14 5.50
N TYR A 79 -31.56 31.89 4.30
CA TYR A 79 -30.87 32.22 3.05
C TYR A 79 -30.96 33.73 2.77
N LYS A 80 -29.82 34.39 2.61
CA LYS A 80 -29.74 35.77 2.10
C LYS A 80 -29.51 35.74 0.59
N ARG A 81 -30.22 36.57 -0.19
CA ARG A 81 -29.91 36.85 -1.61
C ARG A 81 -28.56 37.58 -1.66
N ILE A 82 -27.64 37.12 -2.51
CA ILE A 82 -26.32 37.76 -2.70
C ILE A 82 -26.10 38.31 -4.11
N ALA A 83 -26.83 37.80 -5.12
CA ALA A 83 -26.76 38.31 -6.48
C ALA A 83 -28.02 37.95 -7.28
N MET A 84 -28.23 38.71 -8.37
CA MET A 84 -29.05 38.32 -9.51
C MET A 84 -28.16 38.40 -10.77
N VAL A 85 -28.34 37.50 -11.72
CA VAL A 85 -27.56 37.42 -12.97
C VAL A 85 -28.47 37.05 -14.14
N GLY A 86 -28.13 37.49 -15.35
CA GLY A 86 -28.94 37.26 -16.56
C GLY A 86 -29.03 35.80 -17.02
N SER A 87 -29.95 35.54 -17.93
CA SER A 87 -30.34 34.22 -18.48
C SER A 87 -29.19 33.34 -19.03
N SER A 88 -28.11 33.97 -19.52
CA SER A 88 -26.92 33.30 -20.06
C SER A 88 -25.97 32.78 -18.96
N ALA A 89 -26.04 33.31 -17.74
CA ALA A 89 -25.10 32.99 -16.68
C ALA A 89 -25.38 31.60 -16.08
N THR A 90 -24.35 30.73 -16.09
CA THR A 90 -24.38 29.39 -15.46
C THR A 90 -23.36 29.24 -14.34
N THR A 91 -22.61 30.30 -14.00
CA THR A 91 -21.72 30.34 -12.84
C THR A 91 -21.72 31.70 -12.15
N TYR A 92 -21.42 31.73 -10.85
CA TYR A 92 -21.19 32.93 -10.06
C TYR A 92 -19.98 32.69 -9.15
N THR A 93 -19.17 33.72 -8.90
CA THR A 93 -18.05 33.64 -7.94
C THR A 93 -18.34 34.55 -6.76
N ASP A 94 -18.73 33.93 -5.64
CA ASP A 94 -18.87 34.62 -4.38
C ASP A 94 -17.49 34.91 -3.78
N ARG A 95 -17.29 36.11 -3.25
CA ARG A 95 -15.98 36.66 -2.84
C ARG A 95 -16.05 37.23 -1.42
N ASN A 96 -14.90 37.67 -0.91
CA ASN A 96 -14.73 38.29 0.41
C ASN A 96 -15.27 37.42 1.56
N LEU A 97 -15.19 36.09 1.38
CA LEU A 97 -15.61 35.09 2.36
C LEU A 97 -14.56 34.88 3.45
N GLY A 98 -15.01 34.49 4.64
CA GLY A 98 -14.12 34.10 5.72
C GLY A 98 -13.38 32.79 5.41
N ASN A 99 -12.11 32.70 5.82
CA ASN A 99 -11.28 31.50 5.61
C ASN A 99 -11.78 30.29 6.42
N GLY A 100 -11.64 29.07 5.87
CA GLY A 100 -12.02 27.83 6.56
C GLY A 100 -13.50 27.74 6.97
N LYS A 101 -14.39 28.55 6.38
CA LYS A 101 -15.83 28.55 6.70
C LYS A 101 -16.59 27.65 5.71
N PRO A 102 -17.57 26.85 6.20
CA PRO A 102 -18.57 26.23 5.34
C PRO A 102 -19.60 27.28 4.88
N TYR A 103 -20.19 27.04 3.72
CA TYR A 103 -21.28 27.83 3.15
C TYR A 103 -22.25 26.89 2.41
N GLN A 104 -23.55 27.22 2.41
CA GLN A 104 -24.54 26.56 1.56
C GLN A 104 -25.14 27.57 0.58
N TYR A 105 -25.22 27.17 -0.70
CA TYR A 105 -25.76 27.97 -1.78
C TYR A 105 -27.02 27.33 -2.37
N ALA A 106 -27.97 28.17 -2.72
CA ALA A 106 -29.13 27.82 -3.52
C ALA A 106 -29.20 28.78 -4.72
N VAL A 107 -29.56 28.25 -5.89
CA VAL A 107 -29.77 29.05 -7.10
C VAL A 107 -31.16 28.73 -7.60
N LYS A 108 -31.98 29.76 -7.83
CA LYS A 108 -33.29 29.64 -8.48
C LYS A 108 -33.23 30.37 -9.81
N ALA A 109 -33.69 29.75 -10.88
CA ALA A 109 -34.05 30.52 -12.09
C ALA A 109 -35.32 31.32 -11.81
N TYR A 110 -35.47 32.47 -12.47
CA TYR A 110 -36.69 33.26 -12.46
C TYR A 110 -37.18 33.57 -13.88
N GLY A 111 -38.50 33.73 -14.01
CA GLY A 111 -39.16 34.24 -15.22
C GLY A 111 -40.31 35.19 -14.83
N LYS A 112 -40.53 36.24 -15.62
CA LYS A 112 -41.56 37.27 -15.37
C LYS A 112 -42.87 36.93 -16.09
N GLN A 113 -43.95 36.72 -15.33
CA GLN A 113 -45.32 36.65 -15.86
C GLN A 113 -46.09 37.90 -15.42
N LYS A 114 -46.49 38.73 -16.40
CA LYS A 114 -47.08 40.06 -16.15
C LYS A 114 -46.19 40.84 -15.16
N SER A 115 -46.69 41.17 -13.97
CA SER A 115 -45.96 41.91 -12.93
C SER A 115 -45.40 41.03 -11.81
N LYS A 116 -45.41 39.69 -11.93
CA LYS A 116 -44.98 38.74 -10.88
C LYS A 116 -43.83 37.84 -11.35
N PHE A 117 -42.91 37.52 -10.44
CA PHE A 117 -41.82 36.58 -10.69
C PHE A 117 -42.22 35.15 -10.34
N VAL A 118 -42.03 34.24 -11.29
CA VAL A 118 -42.13 32.78 -11.09
C VAL A 118 -40.73 32.22 -10.90
N TYR A 119 -40.55 31.33 -9.93
CA TYR A 119 -39.25 30.76 -9.57
C TYR A 119 -39.19 29.25 -9.77
N SER A 120 -38.01 28.74 -10.12
CA SER A 120 -37.75 27.30 -10.24
C SER A 120 -37.64 26.59 -8.90
N ARG A 121 -37.76 25.25 -8.93
CA ARG A 121 -37.22 24.38 -7.88
C ARG A 121 -35.69 24.49 -7.87
N TYR A 122 -35.06 24.11 -6.75
CA TYR A 122 -33.60 24.16 -6.60
C TYR A 122 -33.06 22.99 -5.79
N THR A 123 -31.82 22.61 -6.05
CA THR A 123 -31.03 21.68 -5.23
C THR A 123 -29.79 22.39 -4.71
N ALA A 124 -29.71 22.57 -3.39
CA ALA A 124 -28.69 23.40 -2.74
C ALA A 124 -27.38 22.64 -2.49
N VAL A 125 -26.24 23.31 -2.70
CA VAL A 125 -24.90 22.73 -2.53
C VAL A 125 -24.19 23.28 -1.29
N LYS A 126 -23.46 22.40 -0.57
CA LYS A 126 -22.59 22.77 0.55
C LYS A 126 -21.13 22.81 0.08
N GLY A 127 -20.44 23.91 0.32
CA GLY A 127 -19.00 24.10 0.05
C GLY A 127 -18.26 24.67 1.24
N ALA A 128 -16.94 24.82 1.13
CA ALA A 128 -16.14 25.55 2.11
C ALA A 128 -14.98 26.32 1.46
N THR A 129 -14.65 27.47 2.04
CA THR A 129 -13.37 28.12 1.75
C THR A 129 -12.23 27.28 2.33
N ARG A 130 -11.10 27.28 1.65
CA ARG A 130 -9.90 26.53 2.03
C ARG A 130 -9.24 27.19 3.27
N PRO A 131 -8.71 26.41 4.23
CA PRO A 131 -7.82 26.94 5.25
C PRO A 131 -6.54 27.53 4.65
N TYR A 132 -5.80 28.31 5.44
CA TYR A 132 -4.50 28.85 5.02
C TYR A 132 -3.44 27.75 4.83
N LYS A 133 -2.44 28.02 3.97
CA LYS A 133 -1.24 27.18 3.80
C LYS A 133 -0.33 27.32 5.03
N THR A 134 0.17 26.22 5.59
CA THR A 134 1.20 26.25 6.64
C THR A 134 2.58 25.96 6.07
N THR A 135 3.64 26.30 6.81
CA THR A 135 5.00 25.85 6.53
C THR A 135 5.28 24.59 7.34
N VAL A 136 5.80 23.54 6.69
CA VAL A 136 6.30 22.34 7.37
C VAL A 136 7.83 22.31 7.32
N THR A 137 8.44 22.09 8.48
CA THR A 137 9.88 21.91 8.68
C THR A 137 10.16 20.42 8.94
N PRO A 138 10.78 19.70 8.00
CA PRO A 138 11.31 18.36 8.24
C PRO A 138 12.65 18.41 8.98
N LYS A 139 12.80 17.58 10.01
CA LYS A 139 14.07 17.22 10.65
C LYS A 139 14.28 15.72 10.45
N VAL A 140 15.40 15.34 9.83
CA VAL A 140 15.80 13.93 9.72
C VAL A 140 16.17 13.42 11.12
N LEU A 141 15.71 12.22 11.46
CA LEU A 141 16.07 11.54 12.72
C LEU A 141 16.96 10.31 12.47
N SER A 142 16.73 9.59 11.37
CA SER A 142 17.52 8.44 10.95
C SER A 142 17.38 8.21 9.44
N SER A 143 18.00 7.16 8.91
CA SER A 143 17.80 6.72 7.53
C SER A 143 16.35 6.36 7.19
N SER A 144 15.53 6.01 8.18
CA SER A 144 14.13 5.60 7.98
C SER A 144 13.10 6.54 8.62
N GLN A 145 13.54 7.61 9.29
CA GLN A 145 12.66 8.49 10.06
C GLN A 145 12.90 9.98 9.78
N VAL A 146 11.82 10.71 9.50
CA VAL A 146 11.81 12.17 9.37
C VAL A 146 10.68 12.75 10.23
N LYS A 147 11.02 13.58 11.22
CA LYS A 147 10.05 14.32 12.03
C LYS A 147 9.62 15.58 11.28
N LEU A 148 8.32 15.76 11.11
CA LEU A 148 7.71 16.93 10.51
C LEU A 148 7.08 17.78 11.61
N SER A 149 7.36 19.08 11.61
CA SER A 149 6.70 20.07 12.49
C SER A 149 6.13 21.22 11.65
N TRP A 150 4.97 21.77 12.02
CA TRP A 150 4.31 22.86 11.31
C TRP A 150 3.59 23.83 12.24
N LYS A 151 3.45 25.09 11.81
CA LYS A 151 2.63 26.08 12.54
C LYS A 151 1.15 25.68 12.46
N SER A 152 0.44 25.78 13.58
CA SER A 152 -1.01 25.52 13.64
C SER A 152 -1.79 26.47 12.73
N VAL A 153 -2.93 26.03 12.20
CA VAL A 153 -3.80 26.81 11.32
C VAL A 153 -5.22 26.84 11.90
N SER A 154 -5.86 28.00 11.87
CA SER A 154 -7.22 28.18 12.38
C SER A 154 -8.29 27.67 11.41
N LYS A 155 -9.49 27.38 11.95
CA LYS A 155 -10.71 27.05 11.18
C LYS A 155 -10.54 25.85 10.23
N LEU A 156 -9.99 24.74 10.73
CA LEU A 156 -9.83 23.47 10.01
C LEU A 156 -10.40 22.28 10.78
N ASP A 157 -10.58 21.15 10.09
CA ASP A 157 -11.07 19.89 10.66
C ASP A 157 -9.98 18.80 10.75
N GLY A 158 -8.84 19.01 10.10
CA GLY A 158 -7.65 18.16 10.18
C GLY A 158 -6.58 18.58 9.17
N TYR A 159 -5.48 17.82 9.12
CA TYR A 159 -4.41 17.98 8.14
C TYR A 159 -4.20 16.69 7.34
N ARG A 160 -3.75 16.82 6.09
CA ARG A 160 -3.16 15.73 5.31
C ARG A 160 -1.69 15.97 5.06
N ILE A 161 -0.90 14.94 5.28
CA ILE A 161 0.56 14.95 5.16
C ILE A 161 0.94 14.17 3.90
N TYR A 162 1.69 14.81 3.01
CA TYR A 162 2.15 14.22 1.76
C TYR A 162 3.67 14.28 1.66
N ARG A 163 4.24 13.26 1.01
CA ARG A 163 5.67 13.13 0.69
C ARG A 163 5.84 12.89 -0.81
N LYS A 164 6.89 13.44 -1.40
CA LYS A 164 7.45 12.98 -2.67
C LYS A 164 8.96 12.76 -2.52
N ALA A 165 9.49 11.76 -3.22
CA ALA A 165 10.93 11.71 -3.49
C ALA A 165 11.27 12.76 -4.57
N SER A 166 12.56 13.03 -4.79
CA SER A 166 13.02 13.80 -5.95
C SER A 166 12.48 13.18 -7.25
N GLY A 167 11.99 14.00 -8.20
CA GLY A 167 11.31 13.57 -9.42
C GLY A 167 9.93 12.88 -9.22
N GLY A 168 9.59 12.44 -8.01
CA GLY A 168 8.43 11.58 -7.75
C GLY A 168 7.09 12.31 -7.62
N LYS A 169 6.00 11.55 -7.86
CA LYS A 169 4.61 11.96 -7.58
C LYS A 169 4.36 12.06 -6.06
N TRP A 170 3.44 12.94 -5.65
CA TRP A 170 3.02 13.07 -4.24
C TRP A 170 2.24 11.83 -3.76
N LYS A 171 2.69 11.22 -2.67
CA LYS A 171 1.96 10.17 -1.93
C LYS A 171 1.40 10.75 -0.64
N LEU A 172 0.16 10.40 -0.29
CA LEU A 172 -0.41 10.66 1.04
C LEU A 172 0.26 9.69 2.03
N ILE A 173 0.73 10.20 3.18
CA ILE A 173 1.34 9.36 4.24
C ILE A 173 0.56 9.42 5.56
N ALA A 174 -0.24 10.47 5.80
CA ALA A 174 -1.17 10.51 6.94
C ALA A 174 -2.35 11.49 6.74
N ASP A 175 -3.50 11.16 7.33
CA ASP A 175 -4.51 12.11 7.81
C ASP A 175 -4.29 12.27 9.33
N VAL A 176 -4.17 13.50 9.85
CA VAL A 176 -3.98 13.76 11.30
C VAL A 176 -4.99 14.78 11.82
N ASN A 177 -5.23 14.78 13.14
CA ASN A 177 -6.31 15.54 13.75
C ASN A 177 -5.98 17.06 13.86
N LYS A 178 -6.99 17.88 14.12
CA LYS A 178 -6.86 19.34 14.13
C LYS A 178 -5.90 19.93 15.19
N LYS A 179 -5.59 19.18 16.26
CA LYS A 179 -4.64 19.57 17.31
C LYS A 179 -3.17 19.24 16.95
N ASN A 180 -2.91 18.35 15.98
CA ASN A 180 -1.54 17.96 15.63
C ASN A 180 -0.76 19.12 14.97
N THR A 181 0.42 19.42 15.53
CA THR A 181 1.45 20.33 14.96
C THR A 181 2.74 19.60 14.58
N SER A 182 2.82 18.28 14.81
CA SER A 182 3.92 17.44 14.36
C SER A 182 3.48 16.00 14.05
N TYR A 183 4.31 15.28 13.30
CA TYR A 183 4.16 13.87 12.91
C TYR A 183 5.54 13.31 12.52
N THR A 184 5.86 12.08 12.90
CA THR A 184 7.08 11.39 12.44
C THR A 184 6.73 10.42 11.33
N ASP A 185 7.27 10.67 10.14
CA ASP A 185 7.26 9.72 9.04
C ASP A 185 8.30 8.63 9.32
N THR A 186 7.82 7.41 9.61
CA THR A 186 8.63 6.21 9.88
C THR A 186 8.77 5.29 8.67
N THR A 187 8.36 5.77 7.49
CA THR A 187 8.29 5.00 6.23
C THR A 187 9.29 5.51 5.18
N ALA A 188 10.28 6.28 5.62
CA ALA A 188 11.31 6.83 4.73
C ALA A 188 12.31 5.72 4.35
N ALA A 189 12.82 5.78 3.13
CA ALA A 189 13.96 4.98 2.70
C ALA A 189 15.27 5.73 3.00
N GLY A 190 16.36 5.00 3.22
CA GLY A 190 17.69 5.57 3.33
C GLY A 190 18.16 6.21 2.03
N ASP A 191 19.19 7.06 2.14
CA ASP A 191 19.86 7.76 1.02
C ASP A 191 18.94 8.63 0.14
N THR A 192 17.69 8.86 0.55
CA THR A 192 16.63 9.35 -0.31
C THR A 192 16.34 10.83 -0.07
N LYS A 193 16.33 11.62 -1.15
CA LYS A 193 15.96 13.04 -1.13
C LYS A 193 14.43 13.19 -1.15
N TYR A 194 13.85 13.71 -0.08
CA TYR A 194 12.41 13.91 0.11
C TYR A 194 12.00 15.38 0.22
N VAL A 195 10.79 15.67 -0.24
CA VAL A 195 10.07 16.94 -0.02
C VAL A 195 8.69 16.63 0.53
N TYR A 196 8.26 17.41 1.52
CA TYR A 196 7.00 17.22 2.24
C TYR A 196 6.04 18.40 2.00
N THR A 197 4.74 18.16 2.20
CA THR A 197 3.74 19.22 2.37
C THR A 197 2.66 18.81 3.36
N VAL A 198 2.24 19.74 4.21
CA VAL A 198 1.14 19.54 5.18
C VAL A 198 0.00 20.48 4.79
N ARG A 199 -1.16 19.89 4.50
CA ARG A 199 -2.33 20.58 3.96
C ARG A 199 -3.48 20.50 4.95
N ALA A 200 -3.74 21.60 5.65
CA ALA A 200 -4.97 21.80 6.40
C ALA A 200 -6.19 21.61 5.49
N TYR A 201 -7.32 21.12 6.03
CA TYR A 201 -8.57 20.99 5.27
C TYR A 201 -9.81 21.39 6.06
N LYS A 202 -10.85 21.78 5.34
CA LYS A 202 -12.22 21.95 5.86
C LYS A 202 -13.18 20.99 5.17
N LYS A 203 -14.06 20.32 5.91
CA LYS A 203 -15.09 19.42 5.38
C LYS A 203 -16.38 20.20 5.09
N ALA A 204 -16.96 20.01 3.90
CA ALA A 204 -18.33 20.41 3.59
C ALA A 204 -18.89 19.54 2.45
N GLY A 205 -20.16 19.12 2.56
CA GLY A 205 -20.82 18.30 1.53
C GLY A 205 -20.07 17.00 1.19
N GLY A 206 -19.45 16.35 2.17
CA GLY A 206 -18.59 15.17 1.99
C GLY A 206 -17.15 15.47 1.52
N ILE A 207 -16.90 16.66 0.96
CA ILE A 207 -15.62 17.02 0.32
C ILE A 207 -14.64 17.64 1.33
N LYS A 208 -13.36 17.25 1.27
CA LYS A 208 -12.25 17.92 1.97
C LYS A 208 -11.69 19.07 1.11
N TYR A 209 -12.04 20.31 1.45
CA TYR A 209 -11.49 21.53 0.85
C TYR A 209 -10.08 21.79 1.40
N MET A 210 -9.09 21.26 0.69
CA MET A 210 -7.67 21.32 1.04
C MET A 210 -7.06 22.71 0.84
N ALA A 211 -6.20 23.15 1.76
CA ALA A 211 -5.31 24.29 1.58
C ALA A 211 -4.39 24.11 0.34
N ALA A 212 -3.85 25.22 -0.17
CA ALA A 212 -2.85 25.20 -1.23
C ALA A 212 -1.59 24.42 -0.81
N ILE A 213 -0.88 23.82 -1.76
CA ILE A 213 0.40 23.14 -1.50
C ILE A 213 1.45 24.20 -1.12
N LYS A 214 2.16 23.98 -0.02
CA LYS A 214 3.43 24.64 0.29
C LYS A 214 4.47 23.56 0.56
N GLN A 215 5.52 23.52 -0.26
CA GLN A 215 6.58 22.52 -0.17
C GLN A 215 7.53 22.88 1.00
N SER A 216 8.11 21.87 1.64
CA SER A 216 9.23 22.05 2.57
C SER A 216 10.52 22.40 1.82
N LYS A 217 11.58 22.78 2.56
CA LYS A 217 12.95 22.55 2.08
C LYS A 217 13.13 21.03 1.84
N SER A 218 13.98 20.67 0.88
CA SER A 218 14.41 19.30 0.64
C SER A 218 15.22 18.78 1.83
N VAL A 219 15.02 17.52 2.21
CA VAL A 219 15.91 16.79 3.12
C VAL A 219 16.37 15.49 2.47
N LYS A 220 17.63 15.09 2.68
CA LYS A 220 18.12 13.76 2.33
C LYS A 220 18.18 12.94 3.62
N THR A 221 17.55 11.77 3.67
CA THR A 221 17.86 10.79 4.71
C THR A 221 19.31 10.34 4.53
N PRO A 222 20.09 10.09 5.60
CA PRO A 222 21.39 9.46 5.42
C PRO A 222 21.19 8.11 4.73
N LYS A 223 22.21 7.64 4.01
CA LYS A 223 22.28 6.24 3.61
C LYS A 223 21.98 5.40 4.85
N ALA A 224 21.17 4.35 4.70
CA ALA A 224 21.01 3.41 5.80
C ALA A 224 22.41 2.95 6.19
N ALA A 225 22.73 2.98 7.49
CA ALA A 225 23.91 2.29 7.97
C ALA A 225 23.74 0.83 7.57
N VAL A 226 24.42 0.43 6.49
CA VAL A 226 24.83 -0.95 6.30
C VAL A 226 25.75 -1.16 7.48
N VAL A 227 25.20 -1.67 8.57
CA VAL A 227 26.03 -2.01 9.72
C VAL A 227 26.96 -3.07 9.17
N SER A 228 28.27 -2.80 9.23
CA SER A 228 29.29 -3.80 9.02
C SER A 228 29.29 -4.75 10.22
N GLN A 229 28.16 -5.46 10.39
CA GLN A 229 28.21 -6.75 11.05
C GLN A 229 29.10 -7.60 10.18
N SER A 230 30.25 -7.97 10.74
CA SER A 230 30.92 -9.20 10.39
C SER A 230 29.86 -10.30 10.22
N ALA A 231 29.98 -11.05 9.13
CA ALA A 231 29.29 -12.33 9.04
C ALA A 231 29.73 -13.20 10.24
N PHE A 232 28.89 -14.13 10.67
CA PHE A 232 29.16 -14.97 11.83
C PHE A 232 30.57 -15.58 11.75
N THR A 233 31.34 -15.41 12.83
CA THR A 233 32.66 -16.03 12.95
C THR A 233 32.54 -17.56 12.87
N ALA A 234 33.66 -18.26 12.61
CA ALA A 234 33.66 -19.73 12.59
C ALA A 234 33.04 -20.31 13.89
N THR A 235 33.36 -19.71 15.05
CA THR A 235 32.78 -20.04 16.35
C THR A 235 31.27 -19.80 16.41
N GLN A 236 30.78 -18.65 15.94
CA GLN A 236 29.35 -18.33 15.92
C GLN A 236 28.57 -19.26 14.95
N LYS A 237 29.21 -19.71 13.85
CA LYS A 237 28.64 -20.72 12.94
C LYS A 237 28.62 -22.13 13.54
N ASP A 238 29.64 -22.53 14.30
CA ASP A 238 29.62 -23.79 15.06
C ASP A 238 28.57 -23.78 16.17
N VAL A 239 28.37 -22.64 16.87
CA VAL A 239 27.26 -22.45 17.80
C VAL A 239 25.91 -22.62 17.09
N MET A 240 25.70 -21.98 15.93
CA MET A 240 24.47 -22.17 15.16
C MET A 240 24.27 -23.62 14.71
N LYS A 241 25.31 -24.28 14.18
CA LYS A 241 25.25 -25.70 13.80
C LYS A 241 24.85 -26.58 14.99
N LYS A 242 25.46 -26.38 16.16
CA LYS A 242 25.14 -27.10 17.41
C LYS A 242 23.73 -26.84 17.91
N ILE A 243 23.14 -25.69 17.61
CA ILE A 243 21.72 -25.39 17.84
C ILE A 243 20.83 -26.12 16.83
N LEU A 244 21.14 -26.05 15.53
CA LEU A 244 20.31 -26.58 14.45
C LEU A 244 20.30 -28.12 14.40
N TYR A 245 21.40 -28.79 14.75
CA TYR A 245 21.40 -30.25 14.91
C TYR A 245 20.65 -30.69 16.18
N ALA A 246 20.78 -29.94 17.28
CA ALA A 246 20.04 -30.20 18.52
C ALA A 246 18.53 -29.98 18.39
N VAL A 247 18.10 -29.12 17.44
CA VAL A 247 16.70 -28.91 17.06
C VAL A 247 16.04 -30.22 16.60
N GLU A 248 16.76 -31.11 15.91
CA GLU A 248 16.24 -32.40 15.46
C GLU A 248 15.82 -33.30 16.63
N THR A 249 16.62 -33.34 17.70
CA THR A 249 16.22 -34.01 18.96
C THR A 249 15.35 -33.12 19.84
N GLY A 250 14.34 -32.48 19.24
CA GLY A 250 13.35 -31.62 19.92
C GLY A 250 13.91 -30.38 20.63
N GLY A 251 15.19 -30.02 20.43
CA GLY A 251 15.88 -29.01 21.24
C GLY A 251 16.28 -29.49 22.64
N GLN A 252 16.42 -30.80 22.88
CA GLN A 252 16.70 -31.34 24.22
C GLN A 252 18.14 -31.07 24.71
N VAL A 253 19.16 -31.34 23.88
CA VAL A 253 20.58 -31.34 24.28
C VAL A 253 21.42 -30.55 23.28
N TYR A 254 22.10 -29.49 23.75
CA TYR A 254 22.93 -28.62 22.92
C TYR A 254 24.08 -29.39 22.26
N GLY A 255 24.27 -29.22 20.95
CA GLY A 255 25.35 -29.86 20.22
C GLY A 255 25.26 -31.37 20.12
N ASN A 256 24.08 -31.98 20.34
CA ASN A 256 23.80 -33.36 19.95
C ASN A 256 23.66 -33.45 18.42
N GLN A 257 24.22 -34.50 17.81
CA GLN A 257 24.41 -34.58 16.34
C GLN A 257 24.23 -36.02 15.83
N ASN A 258 23.10 -36.32 15.18
CA ASN A 258 22.87 -37.65 14.59
C ASN A 258 23.20 -37.68 13.10
N TYR A 259 24.49 -37.72 12.77
CA TYR A 259 25.00 -37.81 11.38
C TYR A 259 24.48 -39.01 10.58
N GLY A 260 23.87 -40.01 11.24
CA GLY A 260 23.30 -41.20 10.62
C GLY A 260 21.77 -41.24 10.54
N ALA A 261 21.07 -40.14 10.86
CA ALA A 261 19.62 -40.09 10.80
C ALA A 261 19.09 -40.34 9.36
N PHE A 262 17.91 -40.94 9.26
CA PHE A 262 17.20 -41.10 7.99
C PHE A 262 15.70 -41.12 8.26
N THR A 263 15.03 -40.03 7.89
CA THR A 263 13.58 -39.87 7.96
C THR A 263 13.01 -40.26 6.59
N LYS A 264 12.12 -41.26 6.56
CA LYS A 264 11.35 -41.61 5.35
C LYS A 264 10.54 -40.38 4.91
N ALA A 265 10.27 -40.27 3.62
CA ALA A 265 9.33 -39.28 3.11
C ALA A 265 7.98 -39.41 3.82
N TYR A 266 7.48 -38.30 4.37
CA TYR A 266 6.18 -38.20 5.02
C TYR A 266 5.45 -36.98 4.43
N THR A 267 4.13 -37.12 4.26
CA THR A 267 3.26 -36.11 3.61
C THR A 267 3.04 -34.91 4.55
N ASN A 268 4.07 -34.08 4.72
CA ASN A 268 4.01 -32.86 5.54
C ASN A 268 3.13 -31.78 4.86
N SER A 269 3.00 -31.88 3.54
CA SER A 269 1.94 -31.28 2.72
C SER A 269 1.60 -32.27 1.59
N SER A 270 0.46 -32.09 0.90
CA SER A 270 0.05 -32.98 -0.22
C SER A 270 1.00 -32.95 -1.43
N ILE A 271 1.96 -32.02 -1.46
CA ILE A 271 2.93 -31.82 -2.55
C ILE A 271 4.38 -32.17 -2.16
N GLU A 272 4.71 -32.31 -0.87
CA GLU A 272 6.08 -32.56 -0.40
C GLU A 272 6.26 -33.99 0.11
N HIS A 273 7.17 -34.73 -0.53
CA HIS A 273 7.43 -36.15 -0.28
C HIS A 273 8.94 -36.48 -0.37
N ALA A 274 9.80 -35.60 0.15
CA ALA A 274 11.26 -35.80 0.19
C ALA A 274 11.70 -36.55 1.47
N ILE A 275 12.80 -37.29 1.39
CA ILE A 275 13.51 -37.82 2.56
C ILE A 275 14.41 -36.75 3.22
N THR A 276 14.74 -36.95 4.49
CA THR A 276 15.73 -36.14 5.24
C THR A 276 16.80 -37.06 5.80
N ILE A 277 18.08 -36.67 5.70
CA ILE A 277 19.24 -37.56 5.96
C ILE A 277 20.35 -36.85 6.75
N GLY A 278 20.85 -37.46 7.83
CA GLY A 278 21.92 -36.90 8.65
C GLY A 278 21.46 -35.85 9.68
N ALA A 279 22.40 -35.10 10.24
CA ALA A 279 22.23 -34.36 11.49
C ALA A 279 21.37 -33.07 11.40
N GLY A 280 21.12 -32.55 10.19
CA GLY A 280 20.32 -31.33 9.95
C GLY A 280 19.03 -31.61 9.17
N GLN A 281 18.11 -30.65 9.13
CA GLN A 281 16.80 -30.82 8.50
C GLN A 281 16.84 -30.42 7.02
N TRP A 282 17.53 -31.23 6.22
CA TRP A 282 17.66 -31.02 4.77
C TRP A 282 16.35 -31.38 4.05
N TYR A 283 15.55 -30.37 3.76
CA TYR A 283 14.33 -30.51 2.95
C TYR A 283 14.65 -30.62 1.46
N ALA A 284 13.83 -31.38 0.74
CA ALA A 284 13.84 -31.47 -0.73
C ALA A 284 15.24 -31.70 -1.34
N THR A 285 15.71 -30.78 -2.18
CA THR A 285 16.98 -30.87 -2.91
C THR A 285 18.22 -30.78 -2.03
N GLU A 286 18.13 -30.35 -0.77
CA GLU A 286 19.31 -30.23 0.09
C GLU A 286 19.88 -31.60 0.48
N ALA A 287 19.04 -32.64 0.58
CA ALA A 287 19.50 -34.03 0.73
C ALA A 287 20.29 -34.51 -0.51
N GLN A 288 19.90 -34.05 -1.71
CA GLN A 288 20.61 -34.32 -2.96
C GLN A 288 21.92 -33.54 -3.05
N ARG A 289 21.91 -32.27 -2.61
CA ARG A 289 23.08 -31.37 -2.53
C ARG A 289 24.13 -31.95 -1.59
N LEU A 290 23.71 -32.51 -0.44
CA LEU A 290 24.60 -33.22 0.48
C LEU A 290 25.23 -34.47 -0.17
N LEU A 291 24.44 -35.35 -0.80
CA LEU A 291 25.00 -36.54 -1.43
C LEU A 291 25.92 -36.23 -2.63
N LYS A 292 25.61 -35.18 -3.40
CA LYS A 292 26.50 -34.66 -4.46
C LYS A 292 27.80 -34.07 -3.88
N LEU A 293 27.72 -33.31 -2.78
CA LEU A 293 28.91 -32.81 -2.07
C LEU A 293 29.78 -33.96 -1.56
N ILE A 294 29.19 -34.96 -0.89
CA ILE A 294 29.91 -36.13 -0.41
C ILE A 294 30.59 -36.88 -1.57
N HIS A 295 29.89 -37.15 -2.68
CA HIS A 295 30.51 -37.80 -3.84
C HIS A 295 31.71 -37.00 -4.38
N THR A 296 31.59 -35.67 -4.52
CA THR A 296 32.69 -34.83 -5.02
C THR A 296 33.88 -34.77 -4.05
N THR A 297 33.65 -34.80 -2.74
CA THR A 297 34.73 -34.80 -1.72
C THR A 297 35.34 -36.18 -1.49
N MET A 298 34.57 -37.26 -1.70
CA MET A 298 34.98 -38.66 -1.54
C MET A 298 35.66 -39.25 -2.79
N GLY A 299 35.25 -38.80 -3.97
CA GLY A 299 35.71 -39.33 -5.26
C GLY A 299 35.12 -40.70 -5.59
N ASP A 300 35.12 -41.02 -6.88
CA ASP A 300 34.53 -42.23 -7.45
C ASP A 300 35.02 -43.54 -6.80
N ALA A 301 36.30 -43.60 -6.43
CA ALA A 301 36.93 -44.82 -5.91
C ALA A 301 36.38 -45.19 -4.52
N GLU A 302 36.38 -44.26 -3.56
CA GLU A 302 35.83 -44.51 -2.24
C GLU A 302 34.28 -44.62 -2.30
N TRP A 303 33.60 -43.80 -3.11
CA TRP A 303 32.14 -43.88 -3.25
C TRP A 303 31.67 -45.27 -3.74
N LYS A 304 32.39 -45.87 -4.70
CA LYS A 304 32.10 -47.23 -5.21
C LYS A 304 32.22 -48.32 -4.12
N THR A 305 32.89 -48.09 -2.99
CA THR A 305 32.88 -49.05 -1.87
C THR A 305 31.49 -49.18 -1.24
N TYR A 306 30.73 -48.07 -1.20
CA TYR A 306 29.35 -48.00 -0.70
C TYR A 306 28.30 -48.28 -1.79
N ASP A 307 28.59 -47.95 -3.05
CA ASP A 307 27.66 -48.01 -4.19
C ASP A 307 28.24 -48.81 -5.37
N LYS A 308 28.62 -50.07 -5.12
CA LYS A 308 29.34 -50.94 -6.07
C LYS A 308 28.70 -51.10 -7.46
N ASP A 309 27.39 -50.95 -7.58
CA ASP A 309 26.65 -51.05 -8.86
C ASP A 309 26.29 -49.68 -9.48
N GLY A 310 26.75 -48.57 -8.88
CA GLY A 310 26.51 -47.19 -9.33
C GLY A 310 25.05 -46.73 -9.27
N LYS A 311 24.11 -47.56 -8.77
CA LYS A 311 22.68 -47.29 -8.89
C LYS A 311 22.19 -46.18 -7.96
N LEU A 312 22.80 -45.97 -6.79
CA LEU A 312 22.48 -44.80 -5.96
C LEU A 312 23.01 -43.53 -6.63
N TRP A 313 24.24 -43.51 -7.16
CA TRP A 313 24.79 -42.30 -7.77
C TRP A 313 24.01 -41.86 -8.99
N ASN A 314 23.71 -42.79 -9.91
CA ASN A 314 22.84 -42.53 -11.07
C ASN A 314 21.46 -41.97 -10.64
N ASP A 315 20.93 -42.39 -9.49
CA ASP A 315 19.65 -41.90 -8.97
C ASP A 315 19.75 -40.55 -8.20
N VAL A 316 20.87 -40.29 -7.52
CA VAL A 316 21.23 -38.97 -6.96
C VAL A 316 21.43 -37.95 -8.08
N GLN A 317 21.94 -38.36 -9.24
CA GLN A 317 22.06 -37.51 -10.41
C GLN A 317 20.70 -37.24 -11.08
N LYS A 318 19.91 -38.29 -11.39
CA LYS A 318 18.79 -38.22 -12.34
C LYS A 318 17.39 -38.08 -11.72
N SER A 319 17.14 -38.52 -10.49
CA SER A 319 15.80 -38.33 -9.89
C SER A 319 15.55 -36.87 -9.47
N ASN A 320 14.28 -36.47 -9.43
CA ASN A 320 13.87 -35.25 -8.73
C ASN A 320 13.83 -35.50 -7.21
N TRP A 321 14.62 -34.74 -6.45
CA TRP A 321 14.71 -34.88 -4.99
C TRP A 321 13.70 -34.05 -4.18
N SER A 322 12.91 -33.16 -4.78
CA SER A 322 11.81 -32.49 -4.07
C SER A 322 10.63 -33.42 -3.71
N THR A 323 10.50 -34.55 -4.41
CA THR A 323 9.42 -35.54 -4.22
C THR A 323 9.97 -36.97 -4.02
N TYR A 324 11.22 -37.10 -3.57
CA TYR A 324 11.93 -38.38 -3.53
C TYR A 324 11.57 -39.23 -2.30
N LYS A 325 10.86 -40.34 -2.58
CA LYS A 325 10.34 -41.28 -1.58
C LYS A 325 11.04 -42.66 -1.55
N LYS A 326 12.07 -42.89 -2.37
CA LYS A 326 12.70 -44.22 -2.51
C LYS A 326 13.50 -44.60 -1.27
N THR A 327 13.21 -45.77 -0.70
CA THR A 327 13.92 -46.35 0.46
C THR A 327 14.98 -47.39 0.08
N THR A 328 15.03 -47.84 -1.18
CA THR A 328 15.92 -48.89 -1.70
C THR A 328 17.38 -48.72 -1.29
N TYR A 329 17.89 -47.49 -1.35
CA TYR A 329 19.28 -47.18 -1.03
C TYR A 329 19.51 -46.73 0.42
N LYS A 330 18.51 -46.82 1.32
CA LYS A 330 18.62 -46.31 2.71
C LYS A 330 19.90 -46.77 3.42
N LYS A 331 20.26 -48.05 3.33
CA LYS A 331 21.47 -48.59 3.97
C LYS A 331 22.76 -48.01 3.37
N ARG A 332 22.83 -47.84 2.05
CA ARG A 332 23.97 -47.19 1.37
C ARG A 332 24.09 -45.72 1.81
N ILE A 333 22.99 -44.97 1.71
CA ILE A 333 22.91 -43.55 2.12
C ILE A 333 23.34 -43.37 3.59
N VAL A 334 22.79 -44.16 4.52
CA VAL A 334 23.13 -44.07 5.96
C VAL A 334 24.61 -44.39 6.22
N ASN A 335 25.21 -45.34 5.49
CA ASN A 335 26.63 -45.62 5.62
C ASN A 335 27.49 -44.46 5.08
N ILE A 336 27.14 -43.93 3.90
CA ILE A 336 27.83 -42.81 3.25
C ILE A 336 27.86 -41.56 4.15
N ILE A 337 26.70 -41.15 4.70
CA ILE A 337 26.63 -39.97 5.60
C ILE A 337 27.31 -40.21 6.96
N LYS A 338 27.48 -41.46 7.39
CA LYS A 338 28.23 -41.83 8.61
C LYS A 338 29.74 -41.98 8.41
N SER A 339 30.24 -41.97 7.17
CA SER A 339 31.68 -41.89 6.89
C SER A 339 32.26 -40.57 7.41
N ASP A 340 33.58 -40.48 7.60
CA ASP A 340 34.20 -39.24 8.10
C ASP A 340 34.15 -38.10 7.08
N ILE A 341 34.15 -38.42 5.78
CA ILE A 341 33.82 -37.46 4.73
C ILE A 341 32.34 -37.05 4.82
N GLY A 342 31.44 -38.02 4.99
CA GLY A 342 30.00 -37.80 5.20
C GLY A 342 29.66 -36.85 6.35
N LYS A 343 30.39 -36.93 7.47
CA LYS A 343 30.29 -36.00 8.61
C LYS A 343 30.79 -34.60 8.22
N LYS A 344 32.00 -34.50 7.64
CA LYS A 344 32.61 -33.22 7.23
C LYS A 344 31.73 -32.47 6.23
N CYS A 345 31.16 -33.16 5.25
CA CYS A 345 30.26 -32.56 4.25
C CYS A 345 28.93 -32.07 4.84
N GLN A 346 28.38 -32.75 5.87
CA GLN A 346 27.20 -32.26 6.60
C GLN A 346 27.50 -30.94 7.33
N ASP A 347 28.64 -30.86 8.01
CA ASP A 347 29.08 -29.64 8.70
C ASP A 347 29.33 -28.49 7.70
N GLN A 348 30.04 -28.78 6.61
CA GLN A 348 30.30 -27.82 5.53
C GLN A 348 29.01 -27.27 4.92
N LEU A 349 28.03 -28.13 4.61
CA LEU A 349 26.75 -27.70 4.06
C LEU A 349 25.93 -26.90 5.07
N MET A 350 25.97 -27.27 6.37
CA MET A 350 25.29 -26.52 7.42
C MET A 350 25.90 -25.12 7.59
N TYR A 351 27.24 -24.98 7.57
CA TYR A 351 27.90 -23.67 7.59
C TYR A 351 27.56 -22.82 6.35
N GLN A 352 27.43 -23.45 5.17
CA GLN A 352 26.97 -22.75 3.97
C GLN A 352 25.54 -22.23 4.15
N GLN A 353 24.59 -23.09 4.55
CA GLN A 353 23.21 -22.69 4.80
C GLN A 353 23.07 -21.60 5.87
N ILE A 354 23.82 -21.69 6.98
CA ILE A 354 23.89 -20.65 8.02
C ILE A 354 24.33 -19.31 7.41
N THR A 355 25.27 -19.32 6.46
CA THR A 355 25.76 -18.12 5.77
C THR A 355 24.72 -17.57 4.79
N GLU A 356 24.01 -18.45 4.08
CA GLU A 356 22.94 -18.10 3.13
C GLU A 356 21.74 -17.45 3.87
N MET A 357 21.27 -18.07 4.97
CA MET A 357 20.21 -17.53 5.85
C MET A 357 20.65 -16.26 6.58
N GLU A 358 21.86 -16.20 7.15
CA GLU A 358 22.38 -14.98 7.79
C GLU A 358 22.31 -13.78 6.84
N LYS A 359 22.78 -13.96 5.61
CA LYS A 359 22.75 -12.91 4.57
C LYS A 359 21.32 -12.43 4.30
N ALA A 360 20.37 -13.36 4.13
CA ALA A 360 18.97 -13.04 3.90
C ALA A 360 18.36 -12.26 5.08
N ILE A 361 18.51 -12.76 6.30
CA ILE A 361 17.94 -12.19 7.53
C ILE A 361 18.50 -10.78 7.82
N ARG A 362 19.79 -10.55 7.58
CA ARG A 362 20.38 -9.20 7.74
C ARG A 362 19.81 -8.17 6.76
N THR A 363 19.34 -8.57 5.57
CA THR A 363 18.65 -7.62 4.65
C THR A 363 17.35 -7.04 5.23
N LEU A 364 16.72 -7.75 6.17
CA LEU A 364 15.48 -7.33 6.84
C LEU A 364 15.73 -6.27 7.95
N GLY A 365 16.99 -5.85 8.14
CA GLY A 365 17.38 -4.86 9.15
C GLY A 365 17.47 -5.43 10.58
N ILE A 366 17.66 -6.75 10.71
CA ILE A 366 17.88 -7.44 11.98
C ILE A 366 19.39 -7.45 12.25
N THR A 367 19.80 -6.80 13.34
CA THR A 367 21.20 -6.44 13.60
C THR A 367 21.82 -7.16 14.81
N ASP A 368 21.03 -7.45 15.84
CA ASP A 368 21.45 -8.23 17.02
C ASP A 368 21.83 -9.66 16.59
N ILE A 369 23.06 -10.09 16.87
CA ILE A 369 23.58 -11.41 16.48
C ILE A 369 22.72 -12.55 17.05
N LYS A 370 22.15 -12.35 18.25
CA LYS A 370 21.27 -13.33 18.89
C LYS A 370 19.90 -13.39 18.21
N ALA A 371 19.33 -12.24 17.84
CA ALA A 371 18.12 -12.19 17.01
C ALA A 371 18.32 -12.83 15.62
N VAL A 372 19.47 -12.60 14.96
CA VAL A 372 19.80 -13.24 13.68
C VAL A 372 19.85 -14.76 13.84
N GLY A 373 20.54 -15.27 14.85
CA GLY A 373 20.56 -16.71 15.15
C GLY A 373 19.17 -17.30 15.42
N MET A 374 18.30 -16.57 16.11
CA MET A 374 16.91 -17.01 16.34
C MET A 374 16.11 -17.07 15.03
N PHE A 375 16.32 -16.13 14.11
CA PHE A 375 15.67 -16.14 12.80
C PHE A 375 16.21 -17.22 11.86
N ILE A 376 17.49 -17.57 11.91
CA ILE A 376 18.05 -18.74 11.20
C ILE A 376 17.34 -20.02 11.68
N ASN A 377 17.15 -20.15 12.99
CA ASN A 377 16.37 -21.25 13.58
C ASN A 377 14.87 -21.23 13.19
N ILE A 378 14.27 -20.05 12.97
CA ILE A 378 12.89 -19.93 12.46
C ILE A 378 12.81 -20.42 11.00
N GLU A 379 13.80 -20.03 10.18
CA GLU A 379 13.88 -20.38 8.77
C GLU A 379 14.14 -21.88 8.55
N HIS A 380 15.07 -22.47 9.30
CA HIS A 380 15.34 -23.91 9.28
C HIS A 380 14.14 -24.77 9.73
N GLN A 381 13.29 -24.26 10.65
CA GLN A 381 12.12 -25.00 11.16
C GLN A 381 10.81 -24.80 10.37
N GLY A 382 10.66 -23.71 9.61
CA GLY A 382 9.39 -23.35 8.97
C GLY A 382 9.52 -22.78 7.55
N GLY A 383 10.71 -22.91 6.96
CA GLY A 383 11.09 -22.29 5.70
C GLY A 383 11.12 -20.76 5.75
N TYR A 384 11.52 -20.17 4.63
CA TYR A 384 11.57 -18.71 4.45
C TYR A 384 10.23 -18.01 4.76
N SER A 385 9.09 -18.69 4.60
CA SER A 385 7.76 -18.13 4.89
C SER A 385 7.53 -17.78 6.36
N ALA A 386 8.24 -18.43 7.29
CA ALA A 386 8.11 -18.18 8.73
C ALA A 386 8.80 -16.88 9.17
N VAL A 387 9.90 -16.50 8.51
CA VAL A 387 10.70 -15.32 8.84
C VAL A 387 9.88 -14.01 8.80
N PRO A 388 9.21 -13.62 7.69
CA PRO A 388 8.42 -12.39 7.66
C PRO A 388 7.20 -12.43 8.57
N ARG A 389 6.60 -13.62 8.78
CA ARG A 389 5.44 -13.82 9.66
C ARG A 389 5.77 -13.53 11.11
N VAL A 390 6.90 -14.04 11.62
CA VAL A 390 7.38 -13.73 12.98
C VAL A 390 7.89 -12.28 13.05
N LEU A 391 8.63 -11.80 12.04
CA LEU A 391 9.16 -10.44 12.02
C LEU A 391 8.05 -9.35 12.07
N ALA A 392 6.89 -9.60 11.47
CA ALA A 392 5.72 -8.71 11.57
C ALA A 392 5.15 -8.62 13.00
N LYS A 393 5.34 -9.66 13.83
CA LYS A 393 4.94 -9.72 15.25
C LYS A 393 6.03 -9.16 16.19
N THR A 394 7.30 -9.17 15.76
CA THR A 394 8.44 -8.69 16.55
C THR A 394 8.42 -7.16 16.71
N LYS A 395 8.37 -6.69 17.97
CA LYS A 395 8.54 -5.26 18.29
C LYS A 395 9.99 -4.82 18.06
N LYS A 396 10.19 -3.60 17.54
CA LYS A 396 11.52 -2.97 17.46
C LYS A 396 11.97 -2.48 18.86
N PRO A 397 13.28 -2.49 19.17
CA PRO A 397 14.39 -3.00 18.37
C PRO A 397 14.35 -4.54 18.22
N TYR A 398 14.85 -5.05 17.10
CA TYR A 398 14.89 -6.48 16.80
C TYR A 398 16.01 -7.17 17.58
N ASN A 399 15.75 -7.46 18.86
CA ASN A 399 16.64 -8.23 19.73
C ASN A 399 16.02 -9.61 20.07
N LEU A 400 16.85 -10.54 20.53
CA LEU A 400 16.43 -11.92 20.85
C LEU A 400 15.19 -11.99 21.78
N SER A 401 15.09 -11.13 22.80
CA SER A 401 13.93 -11.11 23.71
C SER A 401 12.62 -10.76 22.99
N ASN A 402 12.66 -9.77 22.10
CA ASN A 402 11.49 -9.38 21.30
C ASN A 402 11.11 -10.44 20.26
N VAL A 403 12.08 -11.14 19.66
CA VAL A 403 11.83 -12.25 18.71
C VAL A 403 11.21 -13.45 19.44
N TYR A 404 11.73 -13.80 20.61
CA TYR A 404 11.19 -14.90 21.41
C TYR A 404 9.75 -14.62 21.90
N LYS A 405 9.46 -13.38 22.32
CA LYS A 405 8.09 -12.93 22.64
C LYS A 405 7.16 -12.97 21.42
N ALA A 406 7.65 -12.67 20.23
CA ALA A 406 6.86 -12.79 18.99
C ALA A 406 6.53 -14.26 18.67
N LEU A 407 7.50 -15.17 18.80
CA LEU A 407 7.30 -16.61 18.60
C LEU A 407 6.23 -17.22 19.51
N ALA A 408 6.15 -16.79 20.77
CA ALA A 408 5.09 -17.23 21.68
C ALA A 408 3.66 -16.90 21.20
N SER A 409 3.52 -15.99 20.23
CA SER A 409 2.27 -15.61 19.55
C SER A 409 2.14 -16.15 18.12
N ASP A 410 2.96 -17.14 17.73
CA ASP A 410 2.94 -17.78 16.40
C ASP A 410 2.38 -19.21 16.41
N SER A 411 1.21 -19.38 17.04
CA SER A 411 0.44 -20.62 16.99
C SER A 411 -0.02 -20.97 15.57
N GLY A 412 -0.19 -22.28 15.33
CA GLY A 412 -0.78 -22.83 14.10
C GLY A 412 0.17 -23.06 12.92
N ASN A 413 1.35 -22.46 12.90
CA ASN A 413 2.30 -22.53 11.78
C ASN A 413 3.62 -23.25 12.15
N GLN A 414 3.51 -24.35 12.89
CA GLN A 414 4.58 -25.23 13.42
C GLN A 414 5.62 -24.53 14.33
N VAL A 415 6.35 -23.51 13.86
CA VAL A 415 7.51 -22.92 14.54
C VAL A 415 7.19 -22.40 15.95
N GLY A 416 6.12 -21.62 16.13
CA GLY A 416 5.68 -21.12 17.45
C GLY A 416 4.97 -22.18 18.30
N THR A 417 4.59 -23.33 17.73
CA THR A 417 4.00 -24.47 18.46
C THR A 417 5.06 -25.20 19.29
N TYR A 418 6.31 -25.29 18.81
CA TYR A 418 7.43 -25.98 19.49
C TYR A 418 8.02 -25.20 20.68
N LYS A 419 7.17 -24.73 21.61
CA LYS A 419 7.54 -23.82 22.73
C LYS A 419 8.79 -24.27 23.50
N THR A 420 8.89 -25.55 23.88
CA THR A 420 10.03 -26.11 24.61
C THR A 420 11.34 -26.03 23.81
N ARG A 421 11.28 -26.33 22.51
CA ARG A 421 12.43 -26.19 21.58
C ARG A 421 12.85 -24.72 21.49
N GLN A 422 11.91 -23.80 21.29
CA GLN A 422 12.24 -22.36 21.20
C GLN A 422 12.82 -21.79 22.50
N ALA A 423 12.37 -22.27 23.67
CA ALA A 423 12.94 -21.89 24.97
C ALA A 423 14.41 -22.35 25.10
N LYS A 424 14.73 -23.58 24.64
CA LYS A 424 16.08 -24.12 24.63
C LYS A 424 17.00 -23.39 23.64
N VAL A 425 16.52 -23.08 22.44
CA VAL A 425 17.25 -22.25 21.47
C VAL A 425 17.51 -20.84 22.04
N TYR A 426 16.51 -20.22 22.68
CA TYR A 426 16.67 -18.93 23.37
C TYR A 426 17.71 -18.97 24.50
N GLN A 427 17.77 -20.08 25.26
CA GLN A 427 18.81 -20.30 26.27
C GLN A 427 20.20 -20.40 25.62
N TRP A 428 20.37 -21.26 24.61
CA TRP A 428 21.67 -21.51 23.97
C TRP A 428 22.21 -20.29 23.22
N LEU A 429 21.34 -19.52 22.55
CA LEU A 429 21.72 -18.23 21.96
C LEU A 429 22.14 -17.22 23.03
N ASN A 430 21.57 -17.26 24.24
CA ASN A 430 22.04 -16.38 25.31
C ASN A 430 23.41 -16.80 25.88
N THR A 431 23.63 -18.10 26.06
CA THR A 431 24.85 -18.67 26.64
C THR A 431 26.05 -18.66 25.68
N TYR A 432 25.86 -19.05 24.42
CA TYR A 432 26.97 -19.39 23.51
C TYR A 432 27.16 -18.39 22.35
N MET A 433 26.11 -17.71 21.88
CA MET A 433 26.24 -16.70 20.82
C MET A 433 26.73 -15.37 21.43
N LYS A 434 28.06 -15.23 21.52
CA LYS A 434 28.78 -14.04 21.97
C LYS A 434 29.29 -13.23 20.79
#